data_AF-A0A1H8BMX5-F1
#
_entry.id   AF-A0A1H8BMX5-F1
#
_cell.length_a   1.000
_cell.length_b   1.000
_cell.length_c   1.000
_cell.angle_alpha   90.00
_cell.angle_beta   90.00
_cell.angle_gamma   90.00
#
_symmetry.space_group_name_H-M   'P 1'
#
loop_
_entity.id
_entity.type
_entity.pdbx_description
1 polymer ?
#
loop_
_entity_poly.entity_id
_entity_poly.type
_entity_poly.pdbx_seq_one_letter_code
_entity_poly.pdbx_strand_id
1 'polypeptide(L)' 'MRLVLLSGLSGFILGSIFSFLNLPIPAPPNLAGIIGIVGIYLGYLAVNSFM' A
#
# COMPACT_ATOMS: atom_id res chain seq x y z
N MET A 1 -2.38 -16.17 3.60
CA MET A 1 -0.93 -15.91 3.77
C MET A 1 -0.17 -15.77 2.45
N ARG A 2 -0.26 -16.73 1.52
CA ARG A 2 0.45 -16.69 0.22
C ARG A 2 0.25 -15.38 -0.56
N LEU A 3 -0.98 -14.88 -0.65
CA LEU A 3 -1.29 -13.63 -1.35
C LEU A 3 -0.64 -12.40 -0.70
N VAL A 4 -0.59 -12.33 0.63
CA VAL A 4 0.01 -11.19 1.38
C VAL A 4 1.52 -11.13 1.16
N LEU A 5 2.19 -12.30 1.19
CA LEU A 5 3.62 -12.39 0.90
C LEU A 5 3.92 -12.01 -0.56
N LEU A 6 3.13 -12.53 -1.51
CA LEU A 6 3.32 -12.22 -2.93
C LEU A 6 3.02 -10.75 -3.23
N SER A 7 1.96 -10.16 -2.68
CA SER A 7 1.64 -8.75 -2.90
C SER A 7 2.70 -7.83 -2.30
N GLY A 8 3.20 -8.15 -1.09
CA GLY A 8 4.30 -7.42 -0.47
C GLY A 8 5.58 -7.49 -1.30
N LEU A 9 5.98 -8.69 -1.75
CA LEU A 9 7.14 -8.87 -2.62
C LEU A 9 6.98 -8.16 -3.96
N SER A 10 5.82 -8.27 -4.60
CA SER A 10 5.54 -7.55 -5.85
C SER A 10 5.64 -6.03 -5.67
N GLY A 11 5.06 -5.49 -4.59
CA GLY A 11 5.15 -4.07 -4.26
C GLY A 11 6.59 -3.60 -4.01
N PHE A 12 7.38 -4.40 -3.28
CA PHE A 12 8.79 -4.13 -3.03
C PHE A 12 9.62 -4.12 -4.32
N ILE A 13 9.42 -5.11 -5.19
CA ILE A 13 10.12 -5.21 -6.47
C ILE A 13 9.73 -4.03 -7.38
N LEU A 14 8.43 -3.72 -7.51
CA LEU A 14 7.95 -2.58 -8.29
C LEU A 14 8.53 -1.26 -7.78
N GLY A 15 8.46 -1.00 -6.48
CA GLY A 15 9.01 0.22 -5.89
C GLY A 15 10.52 0.36 -6.13
N SER A 16 11.26 -0.75 -6.00
CA SER A 16 12.71 -0.79 -6.25
C SER A 16 13.05 -0.49 -7.71
N ILE A 17 12.34 -1.10 -8.67
CA ILE A 17 12.55 -0.87 -10.10
C ILE A 17 12.25 0.58 -10.47
N PHE A 18 11.13 1.12 -10.01
CA PHE A 18 10.74 2.50 -10.32
C PHE A 18 11.70 3.51 -9.71
N SER A 19 12.13 3.30 -8.47
CA SER A 19 13.16 4.14 -7.83
C SER A 19 14.50 4.03 -8.56
N PHE A 20 14.91 2.83 -8.96
CA PHE A 20 16.18 2.60 -9.67
C PHE A 20 16.20 3.29 -11.04
N LEU A 21 15.07 3.26 -11.75
CA LEU A 21 14.91 3.90 -13.06
C LEU A 21 14.54 5.40 -12.96
N ASN A 22 14.45 5.97 -11.74
CA ASN A 22 13.98 7.33 -11.49
C ASN A 22 12.62 7.64 -12.14
N LEU A 23 11.73 6.64 -12.21
CA LEU A 23 10.39 6.78 -12.74
C LEU A 23 9.42 7.23 -11.64
N PRO A 24 8.36 7.98 -11.99
CA PRO A 24 7.30 8.30 -11.05
C PRO A 24 6.64 6.99 -10.57
N ILE A 25 6.64 6.76 -9.26
CA ILE A 25 6.07 5.55 -8.68
C ILE A 25 4.53 5.53 -8.88
N PRO A 26 3.93 4.36 -9.18
CA PRO A 26 2.48 4.25 -9.40
C PRO A 26 1.69 4.29 -8.09
N ALA A 27 2.33 4.02 -6.95
CA ALA A 27 1.75 4.09 -5.61
C ALA A 27 1.77 5.54 -5.08
N PRO A 28 0.99 5.88 -4.04
CA PRO A 28 1.02 7.21 -3.43
C PRO A 28 2.45 7.61 -3.04
N PRO A 29 2.98 8.72 -3.60
CA PRO A 29 4.38 9.06 -3.45
C PRO A 29 4.73 9.75 -2.13
N ASN A 30 3.72 10.09 -1.33
CA ASN A 30 3.89 10.82 -0.07
C ASN A 30 3.27 10.07 1.11
N LEU A 31 3.78 10.37 2.31
CA LEU A 31 3.29 9.77 3.55
C LEU A 31 1.79 10.04 3.75
N ALA A 32 1.30 11.22 3.37
CA ALA A 32 -0.11 11.58 3.51
C ALA A 32 -1.05 10.62 2.76
N GLY A 33 -0.71 10.24 1.52
CA GLY A 33 -1.47 9.29 0.74
C GLY A 33 -1.46 7.88 1.32
N ILE A 34 -0.30 7.44 1.85
CA ILE A 34 -0.18 6.14 2.52
C ILE A 34 -1.04 6.10 3.78
N ILE A 35 -0.96 7.14 4.62
CA ILE A 35 -1.79 7.26 5.83
C ILE A 35 -3.28 7.32 5.49
N GLY A 36 -3.67 7.95 4.38
CA GLY A 36 -5.04 7.93 3.88
C GLY A 36 -5.58 6.52 3.61
N ILE A 37 -4.81 5.68 2.90
CA ILE A 37 -5.20 4.28 2.63
C ILE A 37 -5.33 3.48 3.93
N VAL A 38 -4.37 3.63 4.85
CA VAL A 38 -4.41 2.96 6.16
C VAL A 38 -5.64 3.41 6.96
N GLY A 39 -5.93 4.70 6.99
CA GLY A 39 -7.10 5.27 7.67
C GLY A 39 -8.42 4.75 7.12
N ILE A 40 -8.54 4.62 5.79
CA ILE A 40 -9.72 4.03 5.14
C ILE A 40 -9.93 2.58 5.59
N TYR A 41 -8.86 1.77 5.60
CA TYR A 41 -8.96 0.37 6.01
C TYR A 41 -9.29 0.23 7.50
N LEU A 42 -8.67 1.03 8.36
CA LEU A 42 -8.98 1.05 9.80
C LEU A 42 -10.42 1.52 10.06
N GLY A 43 -10.91 2.53 9.35
CA GLY A 43 -12.29 2.98 9.44
C GLY A 43 -13.29 1.90 9.01
N TYR A 44 -12.99 1.19 7.91
CA TYR A 44 -13.77 0.03 7.47
C TYR A 44 -13.82 -1.05 8.56
N LEU A 45 -12.67 -1.44 9.11
CA LEU A 45 -12.60 -2.45 10.18
C LEU A 45 -13.36 -2.00 11.43
N ALA A 46 -13.26 -0.73 11.82
CA ALA A 46 -13.96 -0.18 12.96
C ALA A 46 -15.46 -0.33 12.78
N VAL A 47 -16.02 0.17 11.67
CA VAL A 47 -17.47 0.10 11.39
C VAL A 47 -17.94 -1.35 11.25
N ASN A 48 -17.21 -2.19 10.53
CA ASN A 48 -17.54 -3.61 10.34
C ASN A 48 -17.47 -4.42 11.65
N SER A 49 -16.79 -3.93 12.68
CA SER A 49 -16.78 -4.59 13.99
C SER A 49 -18.00 -4.23 14.85
N PHE A 50 -18.71 -3.14 14.51
CA PHE A 50 -19.90 -2.68 15.22
C PHE A 50 -21.22 -3.09 14.55
N MET A 51 -21.20 -3.48 13.28
CA MET A 51 -22.33 -4.02 12.51
C MET A 51 -22.24 -5.55 12.44
#